data_AF-A0A2Y9CKJ6-F1
#
_entry.id   AF-A0A2Y9CKJ6-F1
#
_cell.length_a   1.000
_cell.length_b   1.000
_cell.length_c   1.000
_cell.angle_alpha   90.00
_cell.angle_beta   90.00
_cell.angle_gamma   90.00
#
_symmetry.space_group_name_H-M   'P 1'
#
loop_
_entity.id
_entity.type
_entity.pdbx_description
1 polymer ?
#
loop_
_entity_poly.entity_id
_entity_poly.type
_entity_poly.pdbx_seq_one_letter_code
_entity_poly.pdbx_strand_id
1 'polypeptide(L)'
;MVTAVPLLGGSHSQSDYKAALELVDYLIENDDENPLIDILAVKIAEYEEHNEQFYEFNKALEGMSTGVTALRVLMDQYNLKQTDLKNEIGSRSLVSQILSGKRSLTIDHIRSLSARFNVRCEVFI
;
A
#
# COMPACT_ATOMS: atom_id res chain seq x y z
N MET A 1 32.13 -0.41 -6.20
CA MET A 1 30.72 -0.01 -5.91
C MET A 1 30.06 -0.96 -4.92
N VAL A 2 30.21 -2.29 -5.04
CA VAL A 2 29.65 -3.30 -4.09
C VAL A 2 30.12 -3.15 -2.64
N THR A 3 31.27 -2.51 -2.39
CA THR A 3 31.83 -2.32 -1.05
C THR A 3 31.23 -1.16 -0.25
N ALA A 4 30.59 -0.18 -0.90
CA ALA A 4 30.03 1.00 -0.22
C ALA A 4 28.57 0.77 0.23
N VAL A 5 27.83 -0.07 -0.49
CA VAL A 5 26.46 -0.46 -0.15
C VAL A 5 26.36 -1.98 -0.29
N PRO A 6 26.60 -2.74 0.80
CA PRO A 6 26.62 -4.21 0.75
C PRO A 6 25.29 -4.83 0.32
N LEU A 7 24.16 -4.15 0.54
CA LEU A 7 22.84 -4.56 0.07
C LEU A 7 22.79 -4.69 -1.47
N LEU A 8 23.48 -3.81 -2.21
CA LEU A 8 23.59 -3.91 -3.68
C LEU A 8 24.40 -5.14 -4.12
N GLY A 9 25.23 -5.68 -3.23
CA GLY A 9 26.01 -6.90 -3.43
C GLY A 9 25.29 -8.19 -3.08
N GLY A 10 24.01 -8.12 -2.68
CA GLY A 10 23.23 -9.30 -2.26
C GLY A 10 23.43 -9.68 -0.79
N SER A 11 23.85 -8.73 0.07
CA SER A 11 23.77 -8.97 1.52
C SER A 11 22.31 -9.05 1.97
N HIS A 12 22.03 -9.92 2.94
CA HIS A 12 20.71 -10.08 3.56
C HIS A 12 20.75 -9.76 5.06
N SER A 13 21.70 -8.91 5.49
CA SER A 13 21.79 -8.51 6.89
C SER A 13 20.84 -7.34 7.20
N GLN A 14 20.26 -7.35 8.41
CA GLN A 14 19.43 -6.24 8.88
C GLN A 14 20.19 -4.92 8.96
N SER A 15 21.49 -4.95 9.25
CA SER A 15 22.33 -3.74 9.28
C SER A 15 22.51 -3.13 7.90
N ASP A 16 22.70 -3.94 6.86
CA ASP A 16 22.87 -3.43 5.49
C ASP A 16 21.56 -2.89 4.92
N TYR A 17 20.44 -3.52 5.28
CA TYR A 17 19.11 -3.01 4.99
C TYR A 17 18.88 -1.62 5.62
N LYS A 18 19.21 -1.45 6.92
CA LYS A 18 19.08 -0.15 7.58
C LYS A 18 19.99 0.92 6.97
N ALA A 19 21.23 0.58 6.66
CA ALA A 19 22.15 1.50 6.01
C ALA A 19 21.65 1.93 4.62
N ALA A 20 21.00 1.03 3.87
CA ALA A 20 20.38 1.38 2.60
C ALA A 20 19.19 2.33 2.76
N LEU A 21 18.35 2.14 3.80
CA LEU A 21 17.26 3.06 4.12
C LEU A 21 17.80 4.46 4.49
N GLU A 22 18.81 4.54 5.35
CA GLU A 22 19.46 5.80 5.74
C GLU A 22 20.05 6.53 4.51
N LEU A 23 20.61 5.77 3.56
CA LEU A 23 21.13 6.34 2.33
C LEU A 23 20.01 6.86 1.41
N VAL A 24 18.90 6.13 1.26
CA VAL A 24 17.75 6.61 0.48
C VAL A 24 17.17 7.89 1.08
N ASP A 25 17.01 7.93 2.41
CA ASP A 25 16.50 9.10 3.12
C ASP A 25 17.40 10.32 2.89
N TYR A 26 18.72 10.14 3.03
CA TYR A 26 19.70 11.19 2.72
C TYR A 26 19.61 11.67 1.27
N LEU A 27 19.47 10.76 0.30
CA LEU A 27 19.36 11.11 -1.11
C LEU A 27 18.07 11.89 -1.38
N ILE A 28 16.92 11.49 -0.83
CA ILE A 28 15.65 12.22 -1.00
C ILE A 28 15.77 13.66 -0.46
N GLU A 29 16.50 13.88 0.63
CA GLU A 29 16.67 15.22 1.21
C GLU A 29 17.67 16.10 0.46
N ASN A 30 18.67 15.52 -0.21
CA ASN A 30 19.83 16.26 -0.73
C ASN A 30 20.02 16.18 -2.25
N ASP A 31 19.49 15.14 -2.90
CA ASP A 31 19.66 14.83 -4.33
C ASP A 31 18.57 13.83 -4.79
N ASP A 32 17.31 14.29 -4.86
CA ASP A 32 16.14 13.46 -5.12
C ASP A 32 16.03 12.93 -6.57
N GLU A 33 16.85 13.47 -7.49
CA GLU A 33 17.00 12.96 -8.86
C GLU A 33 18.11 11.91 -8.99
N ASN A 34 18.76 11.50 -7.89
CA ASN A 34 19.86 10.56 -7.94
C ASN A 34 19.38 9.16 -8.38
N PRO A 35 19.93 8.58 -9.47
CA PRO A 35 19.50 7.28 -9.98
C PRO A 35 19.80 6.12 -9.02
N LEU A 36 20.63 6.34 -7.99
CA LEU A 36 20.83 5.35 -6.93
C LEU A 36 19.56 5.10 -6.12
N ILE A 37 18.63 6.07 -6.05
CA ILE A 37 17.35 5.90 -5.35
C ILE A 37 16.59 4.72 -5.95
N ASP A 38 16.42 4.69 -7.28
CA ASP A 38 15.71 3.61 -7.96
C ASP A 38 16.39 2.24 -7.74
N ILE A 39 17.72 2.20 -7.78
CA ILE A 39 18.49 0.97 -7.59
C ILE A 39 18.36 0.45 -6.16
N LEU A 40 18.46 1.35 -5.17
CA LEU A 40 18.30 1.01 -3.76
C LEU A 40 16.87 0.58 -3.46
N ALA A 41 15.87 1.25 -4.02
CA ALA A 41 14.45 0.92 -3.86
C ALA A 41 14.16 -0.52 -4.31
N VAL A 42 14.72 -0.94 -5.46
CA VAL A 42 14.58 -2.33 -5.92
C VAL A 42 15.18 -3.33 -4.92
N LYS A 43 16.38 -3.05 -4.38
CA LYS A 43 17.04 -3.96 -3.43
C LYS A 43 16.40 -3.98 -2.05
N ILE A 44 15.86 -2.86 -1.59
CA ILE A 44 15.07 -2.75 -0.37
C ILE A 44 13.79 -3.58 -0.53
N ALA A 45 13.07 -3.43 -1.64
CA ALA A 45 11.86 -4.20 -1.91
C ALA A 45 12.14 -5.72 -1.98
N GLU A 46 13.22 -6.14 -2.66
CA GLU A 46 13.63 -7.55 -2.68
C GLU A 46 13.90 -8.09 -1.26
N TYR A 47 14.51 -7.29 -0.38
CA TYR A 47 14.77 -7.67 1.01
C TYR A 47 13.46 -7.80 1.81
N GLU A 48 12.56 -6.82 1.71
CA GLU A 48 11.27 -6.79 2.42
C GLU A 48 10.33 -7.93 1.98
N GLU A 49 10.40 -8.35 0.71
CA GLU A 49 9.59 -9.44 0.18
C GLU A 49 9.99 -10.80 0.80
N HIS A 50 11.30 -11.04 1.01
CA HIS A 50 11.83 -12.36 1.37
C HIS A 50 12.21 -12.51 2.85
N ASN A 51 12.34 -11.42 3.60
CA ASN A 51 12.79 -11.47 4.98
C ASN A 51 11.66 -11.88 5.95
N GLU A 52 11.96 -12.80 6.87
CA GLU A 52 11.00 -13.32 7.86
C GLU A 52 10.36 -12.22 8.72
N GLN A 53 11.06 -11.11 8.96
CA GLN A 53 10.54 -9.97 9.71
C GLN A 53 9.24 -9.40 9.10
N PHE A 54 9.10 -9.46 7.77
CA PHE A 54 7.95 -8.91 7.04
C PHE A 54 6.92 -9.96 6.65
N TYR A 55 7.17 -11.25 6.92
CA TYR A 55 6.31 -12.35 6.47
C TYR A 55 4.84 -12.17 6.89
N GLU A 56 4.56 -11.88 8.16
CA GLU A 56 3.20 -11.70 8.65
C GLU A 56 2.52 -10.46 8.03
N PHE A 57 3.29 -9.41 7.77
CA PHE A 57 2.80 -8.20 7.11
C PHE A 57 2.47 -8.47 5.63
N ASN A 58 3.39 -9.10 4.89
CA ASN A 58 3.21 -9.47 3.48
C ASN A 58 2.01 -10.40 3.29
N LYS A 59 1.88 -11.41 4.17
CA LYS A 59 0.73 -12.32 4.18
C LYS A 59 -0.59 -11.59 4.46
N ALA A 60 -0.59 -10.59 5.33
CA ALA A 60 -1.77 -9.76 5.57
C ALA A 60 -2.15 -8.95 4.32
N LEU A 61 -1.17 -8.40 3.60
CA LEU A 61 -1.38 -7.66 2.35
C LEU A 61 -1.98 -8.53 1.24
N GLU A 62 -1.50 -9.76 1.05
CA GLU A 62 -2.03 -10.69 0.04
C GLU A 62 -3.53 -10.99 0.22
N GLY A 63 -4.01 -10.98 1.47
CA GLY A 63 -5.42 -11.19 1.80
C GLY A 63 -6.31 -9.95 1.66
N MET A 64 -5.74 -8.77 1.38
CA MET A 64 -6.47 -7.51 1.34
C MET A 64 -6.90 -7.17 -0.09
N SER A 65 -8.20 -6.93 -0.29
CA SER A 65 -8.72 -6.38 -1.55
C SER A 65 -8.38 -4.89 -1.63
N THR A 66 -7.62 -4.49 -2.67
CA THR A 66 -7.23 -3.09 -2.95
C THR A 66 -8.41 -2.13 -2.84
N GLY A 67 -9.56 -2.47 -3.45
CA GLY A 67 -10.73 -1.60 -3.38
C GLY A 67 -11.39 -1.49 -2.01
N VAL A 68 -11.35 -2.54 -1.20
CA VAL A 68 -11.84 -2.48 0.19
C VAL A 68 -10.89 -1.64 1.05
N THR A 69 -9.59 -1.75 0.83
CA THR A 69 -8.56 -0.94 1.50
C THR A 69 -8.72 0.54 1.15
N ALA A 70 -8.86 0.87 -0.13
CA ALA A 70 -9.10 2.24 -0.57
C ALA A 70 -10.38 2.84 0.04
N LEU A 71 -11.46 2.05 0.07
CA LEU A 71 -12.71 2.46 0.72
C LEU A 71 -12.50 2.74 2.21
N ARG A 72 -11.74 1.91 2.94
CA ARG A 72 -11.45 2.13 4.36
C ARG A 72 -10.69 3.43 4.58
N VAL A 73 -9.69 3.72 3.74
CA VAL A 73 -8.93 4.98 3.81
C VAL A 73 -9.85 6.18 3.59
N LEU A 74 -10.71 6.13 2.57
CA LEU A 74 -11.68 7.20 2.31
C LEU A 74 -12.69 7.35 3.45
N MET A 75 -13.15 6.25 4.04
CA MET A 75 -14.02 6.33 5.22
C MET A 75 -13.32 6.99 6.40
N ASP A 76 -12.06 6.68 6.64
CA ASP A 76 -11.27 7.26 7.73
C ASP A 76 -11.00 8.76 7.51
N GLN A 77 -10.50 9.13 6.33
CA GLN A 77 -10.19 10.53 5.98
C GLN A 77 -11.41 11.45 6.04
N TYR A 78 -12.58 10.96 5.64
CA TYR A 78 -13.83 11.72 5.67
C TYR A 78 -14.65 11.47 6.95
N ASN A 79 -14.11 10.72 7.92
CA ASN A 79 -14.78 10.34 9.18
C ASN A 79 -16.19 9.76 8.98
N LEU A 80 -16.34 8.89 7.97
CA LEU A 80 -17.61 8.31 7.57
C LEU A 80 -17.90 7.02 8.33
N LYS A 81 -19.15 6.87 8.75
CA LYS A 81 -19.69 5.61 9.27
C LYS A 81 -20.21 4.76 8.12
N GLN A 82 -20.35 3.46 8.37
CA GLN A 82 -20.95 2.53 7.39
C GLN A 82 -22.36 2.92 6.95
N THR A 83 -23.10 3.67 7.78
CA THR A 83 -24.43 4.19 7.45
C THR A 83 -24.40 5.29 6.39
N ASP A 84 -23.26 5.95 6.22
CA ASP A 84 -23.12 7.15 5.40
C ASP A 84 -22.82 6.81 3.94
N LEU A 85 -22.60 5.52 3.63
CA LEU A 85 -22.37 4.97 2.29
C LEU A 85 -23.64 4.37 1.66
N LYS A 86 -24.81 4.79 2.16
CA LYS A 86 -26.10 4.23 1.74
C LYS A 86 -26.42 4.49 0.27
N ASN A 87 -25.96 5.61 -0.27
CA ASN A 87 -26.28 6.01 -1.64
C ASN A 87 -25.40 5.30 -2.67
N GLU A 88 -24.18 4.93 -2.28
CA GLU A 88 -23.16 4.38 -3.18
C GLU A 88 -23.11 2.85 -3.11
N ILE A 89 -23.32 2.28 -1.92
CA ILE A 89 -23.23 0.83 -1.69
C ILE A 89 -24.59 0.27 -1.25
N GLY A 90 -25.30 0.96 -0.36
CA GLY A 90 -26.60 0.52 0.14
C GLY A 90 -26.63 0.28 1.64
N SER A 91 -27.34 -0.76 2.08
CA SER A 91 -27.58 -0.97 3.52
C SER A 91 -26.28 -1.10 4.34
N ARG A 92 -26.31 -0.66 5.61
CA ARG A 92 -25.19 -0.84 6.57
C ARG A 92 -24.68 -2.29 6.61
N SER A 93 -25.60 -3.26 6.51
CA SER A 93 -25.26 -4.70 6.49
C SER A 93 -24.40 -5.06 5.28
N LEU A 94 -24.77 -4.56 4.08
CA LEU A 94 -24.02 -4.78 2.86
C LEU A 94 -22.63 -4.13 2.93
N VAL A 95 -22.55 -2.89 3.43
CA VAL A 95 -21.26 -2.20 3.64
C VAL A 95 -20.36 -3.02 4.58
N SER A 96 -20.90 -3.54 5.69
CA SER A 96 -20.16 -4.41 6.60
C SER A 96 -19.67 -5.71 5.94
N GLN A 97 -20.51 -6.34 5.10
CA GLN A 97 -20.12 -7.53 4.35
C GLN A 97 -19.00 -7.25 3.34
N ILE A 98 -19.01 -6.08 2.70
CA ILE A 98 -17.94 -5.66 1.78
C ILE A 98 -16.65 -5.37 2.54
N LEU A 99 -16.73 -4.62 3.63
CA LEU A 99 -15.56 -4.30 4.46
C LEU A 99 -14.91 -5.54 5.10
N SER A 100 -15.68 -6.60 5.32
CA SER A 100 -15.18 -7.88 5.84
C SER A 100 -14.77 -8.88 4.75
N GLY A 101 -14.82 -8.50 3.47
CA GLY A 101 -14.44 -9.35 2.34
C GLY A 101 -15.45 -10.45 2.00
N LYS A 102 -16.60 -10.52 2.69
CA LYS A 102 -17.68 -11.49 2.39
C LYS A 102 -18.40 -11.18 1.07
N ARG A 103 -18.31 -9.94 0.60
CA ARG A 103 -18.85 -9.46 -0.67
C ARG A 103 -17.84 -8.55 -1.34
N SER A 104 -17.77 -8.57 -2.66
CA SER A 104 -16.92 -7.66 -3.44
C SER A 104 -17.67 -6.37 -3.78
N LEU A 105 -16.93 -5.29 -4.04
CA LEU A 105 -17.47 -4.10 -4.69
C LEU A 105 -17.93 -4.45 -6.11
N THR A 106 -19.11 -3.99 -6.51
CA THR A 106 -19.57 -4.11 -7.89
C THR A 106 -19.09 -2.90 -8.69
N ILE A 107 -19.13 -3.00 -10.02
CA ILE A 107 -18.78 -1.88 -10.91
C ILE A 107 -19.64 -0.66 -10.61
N ASP A 108 -20.93 -0.84 -10.28
CA ASP A 108 -21.82 0.28 -9.96
C ASP A 108 -21.49 0.92 -8.60
N HIS A 109 -21.08 0.13 -7.61
CA HIS A 109 -20.53 0.68 -6.36
C HIS A 109 -19.27 1.51 -6.64
N ILE A 110 -18.34 0.98 -7.44
CA ILE A 110 -17.08 1.65 -7.79
C ILE A 110 -17.37 2.99 -8.47
N ARG A 111 -18.25 3.01 -9.48
CA ARG A 111 -18.65 4.25 -10.17
C ARG A 111 -19.24 5.28 -9.20
N SER A 112 -20.10 4.84 -8.30
CA SER A 112 -20.78 5.72 -7.34
C SER A 112 -19.80 6.29 -6.30
N LEU A 113 -18.89 5.46 -5.80
CA LEU A 113 -17.83 5.88 -4.87
C LEU A 113 -16.84 6.84 -5.56
N SER A 114 -16.41 6.51 -6.78
CA SER A 114 -15.55 7.39 -7.59
C SER A 114 -16.18 8.75 -7.83
N ALA A 115 -17.48 8.80 -8.14
CA ALA A 115 -18.20 10.06 -8.30
C ALA A 115 -18.28 10.87 -7.00
N ARG A 116 -18.56 10.21 -5.86
CA ARG A 116 -18.64 10.88 -4.55
C ARG A 116 -17.31 11.48 -4.12
N PHE A 117 -16.23 10.69 -4.21
CA PHE A 117 -14.92 11.07 -3.69
C PHE A 117 -14.04 11.78 -4.73
N ASN A 118 -14.54 11.94 -5.96
CA ASN A 118 -13.81 12.53 -7.08
C ASN A 118 -12.46 11.82 -7.34
N VAL A 119 -12.47 10.49 -7.35
CA VAL A 119 -11.29 9.63 -7.60
C VAL A 119 -11.52 8.72 -8.80
N ARG A 120 -10.43 8.36 -9.49
CA ARG A 120 -10.49 7.40 -10.61
C ARG A 120 -10.97 6.03 -10.13
N CYS A 121 -11.75 5.33 -10.96
CA CYS A 121 -12.27 3.98 -10.65
C CYS A 121 -11.17 2.96 -10.35
N GLU A 122 -9.99 3.13 -10.95
CA GLU A 122 -8.80 2.29 -10.78
C GLU A 122 -8.30 2.21 -9.34
N VAL A 123 -8.64 3.19 -8.50
CA VAL A 123 -8.36 3.14 -7.05
C VAL A 123 -9.06 1.97 -6.36
N PHE A 124 -10.16 1.46 -6.92
CA PHE A 124 -10.96 0.40 -6.34
C PHE A 124 -10.80 -0.98 -7.00
N ILE A 125 -9.92 -1.11 -7.98
CA ILE A 125 -9.75 -2.32 -8.80
C ILE A 125 -8.52 -3.10 -8.34
#